data_AF-A0A2D6MZ60-F1
#
_entry.id   AF-A0A2D6MZ60-F1
#
_cell.length_a   1.000
_cell.length_b   1.000
_cell.length_c   1.000
_cell.angle_alpha   90.00
_cell.angle_beta   90.00
_cell.angle_gamma   90.00
#
_symmetry.space_group_name_H-M   'P 1'
#
loop_
_entity.id
_entity.type
_entity.pdbx_description
1 polymer ?
#
loop_
_entity_poly.entity_id
_entity_poly.type
_entity_poly.pdbx_seq_one_letter_code
_entity_poly.pdbx_strand_id
1 'polypeptide(L)'
;MPPEPWIRMPRKTREIHNHHIDSTVWNDFEFRDDDIVIATYAKSGTTLMQQIISQLLFQGVPDLPVAEMSPWVDLRTPREWRGHGGHLGDRARHRLGRGRREVPRHEGRSRRRPGMDHRRTEGVVHLRGPRKRAGGLAPDRPRREQGTKGLSLFVVPKESSREHAFECTQPTGGRLVGKADATPGYRGMHSYTLNFENWFVPNDHLVGEEAGEGRGFYLQMAGFAAGRLQTAGRATGLAQAALEETAKYVVDRKQFDQPISEFQLTQWTLGSMAAQTAGARAISYAAARAFDEDERAAGPLAAQAKLLACDVAVKTTQQGQLMHGGWGYAEEYPISRYVVDATVLPIFEGVKPILELKVIGRAILAA
;
A
#
# COMPACT_ATOMS: atom_id res chain seq x y z
N MET A 1 18.25 -2.22 -35.26
CA MET A 1 19.55 -2.07 -34.59
C MET A 1 19.67 -3.20 -33.58
N PRO A 2 20.83 -3.85 -33.40
CA PRO A 2 20.99 -4.75 -32.27
C PRO A 2 20.79 -3.96 -30.96
N PRO A 3 20.16 -4.55 -29.92
CA PRO A 3 19.94 -3.86 -28.66
C PRO A 3 21.28 -3.44 -28.03
N GLU A 4 21.30 -2.21 -27.50
CA GLU A 4 22.43 -1.59 -26.83
C GLU A 4 23.02 -2.49 -25.71
N PRO A 5 24.35 -2.58 -25.54
CA PRO A 5 25.04 -3.59 -24.71
C PRO A 5 24.76 -3.54 -23.19
N TRP A 6 24.04 -2.53 -22.72
CA TRP A 6 23.71 -2.31 -21.30
C TRP A 6 22.26 -2.67 -20.94
N ILE A 7 21.39 -2.98 -21.91
CA ILE A 7 20.02 -3.46 -21.64
C ILE A 7 20.02 -4.98 -21.74
N ARG A 8 20.24 -5.67 -20.62
CA ARG A 8 19.94 -7.10 -20.52
C ARG A 8 18.44 -7.27 -20.34
N MET A 9 17.80 -8.00 -21.25
CA MET A 9 16.38 -8.36 -21.12
C MET A 9 16.16 -9.05 -19.76
N PRO A 10 15.07 -8.72 -19.04
CA PRO A 10 14.74 -9.37 -17.77
C PRO A 10 14.67 -10.88 -17.98
N ARG A 11 15.47 -11.62 -17.21
CA ARG A 11 15.38 -13.08 -17.18
C ARG A 11 14.54 -13.46 -15.98
N LYS A 12 13.51 -14.25 -16.20
CA LYS A 12 12.74 -14.86 -15.11
C LYS A 12 13.69 -15.61 -14.18
N THR A 13 13.71 -15.21 -12.91
CA THR A 13 14.59 -15.79 -11.88
C THR A 13 13.86 -16.73 -10.94
N ARG A 14 12.54 -16.56 -10.77
CA ARG A 14 11.70 -17.37 -9.87
C ARG A 14 10.24 -17.42 -10.35
N GLU A 15 9.53 -18.46 -9.95
CA GLU A 15 8.07 -18.54 -9.99
C GLU A 15 7.51 -18.33 -8.57
N ILE A 16 6.48 -17.50 -8.44
CA ILE A 16 5.74 -17.30 -7.20
C ILE A 16 4.43 -18.02 -7.35
N HIS A 17 4.20 -19.02 -6.49
CA HIS A 17 2.92 -19.69 -6.39
C HIS A 17 2.50 -19.66 -4.92
N ASN A 18 1.50 -18.83 -4.61
CA ASN A 18 0.87 -18.79 -3.31
C ASN A 18 -0.63 -18.48 -3.45
N HIS A 19 -1.35 -18.48 -2.34
CA HIS A 19 -2.80 -18.25 -2.28
C HIS A 19 -3.25 -16.85 -2.75
N HIS A 20 -2.32 -15.91 -2.96
CA HIS A 20 -2.60 -14.55 -3.45
C HIS A 20 -2.03 -14.27 -4.85
N ILE A 21 -1.03 -15.03 -5.32
CA ILE A 21 -0.24 -14.73 -6.52
C ILE A 21 0.18 -16.04 -7.18
N ASP A 22 -0.10 -16.17 -8.48
CA ASP A 22 0.47 -17.20 -9.36
C ASP A 22 1.18 -16.52 -10.53
N SER A 23 2.51 -16.52 -10.52
CA SER A 23 3.31 -15.91 -11.59
C SER A 23 3.48 -16.82 -12.80
N THR A 24 3.06 -18.09 -12.73
CA THR A 24 3.22 -19.05 -13.85
C THR A 24 2.28 -18.77 -15.02
N VAL A 25 1.23 -17.97 -14.77
CA VAL A 25 0.29 -17.50 -15.80
C VAL A 25 0.95 -16.71 -16.94
N TRP A 26 2.18 -16.23 -16.73
CA TRP A 26 2.97 -15.48 -17.70
C TRP A 26 3.99 -16.34 -18.47
N ASN A 27 4.08 -17.63 -18.17
CA ASN A 27 5.11 -18.52 -18.74
C ASN A 27 4.98 -18.67 -20.25
N ASP A 28 3.74 -18.66 -20.73
CA ASP A 28 3.41 -18.83 -22.14
C ASP A 28 3.18 -17.47 -22.83
N PHE A 29 3.49 -16.36 -22.16
CA PHE A 29 3.34 -15.03 -22.72
C PHE A 29 4.54 -14.68 -23.59
N GLU A 30 4.37 -14.73 -24.90
CA GLU A 30 5.38 -14.32 -25.87
C GLU A 30 5.37 -12.80 -26.04
N PHE A 31 6.43 -12.14 -25.58
CA PHE A 31 6.64 -10.71 -25.78
C PHE A 31 7.01 -10.42 -27.23
N ARG A 32 6.44 -9.35 -27.79
CA ARG A 32 6.79 -8.81 -29.10
C ARG A 32 7.94 -7.81 -28.95
N ASP A 33 8.65 -7.57 -30.04
CA ASP A 33 9.82 -6.67 -30.07
C ASP A 33 9.47 -5.20 -29.72
N ASP A 34 8.20 -4.82 -29.75
CA ASP A 34 7.67 -3.49 -29.44
C ASP A 34 6.86 -3.43 -28.13
N ASP A 35 6.82 -4.50 -27.35
CA ASP A 35 6.09 -4.53 -26.08
C ASP A 35 6.77 -3.65 -25.01
N ILE A 36 5.98 -2.81 -24.33
CA ILE A 36 6.39 -2.09 -23.13
C ILE A 36 5.89 -2.88 -21.91
N VAL A 37 6.81 -3.55 -21.21
CA VAL A 37 6.49 -4.33 -19.99
C VAL A 37 6.60 -3.44 -18.76
N ILE A 38 5.50 -3.27 -18.02
CA ILE A 38 5.52 -2.55 -16.74
C ILE A 38 5.05 -3.47 -15.61
N ALA A 39 6.00 -3.89 -14.77
CA ALA A 39 5.74 -4.74 -13.62
C ALA A 39 5.62 -3.90 -12.34
N THR A 40 4.51 -4.03 -11.62
CA THR A 40 4.32 -3.39 -10.31
C THR A 40 3.80 -4.41 -9.31
N TYR A 41 4.28 -4.38 -8.06
CA TYR A 41 3.83 -5.33 -7.03
C TYR A 41 2.37 -5.06 -6.63
N ALA A 42 1.72 -6.01 -5.95
CA ALA A 42 0.30 -6.03 -5.56
C ALA A 42 -0.21 -4.84 -4.70
N LYS A 43 0.58 -3.77 -4.54
CA LYS A 43 0.16 -2.50 -3.95
C LYS A 43 0.83 -1.26 -4.55
N SER A 44 1.38 -1.35 -5.76
CA SER A 44 2.05 -0.23 -6.45
C SER A 44 1.29 0.35 -7.65
N GLY A 45 0.08 -0.15 -7.95
CA GLY A 45 -0.79 0.44 -8.96
C GLY A 45 -1.57 1.64 -8.41
N THR A 46 -0.93 2.83 -8.35
CA THR A 46 -1.70 4.08 -8.22
C THR A 46 -2.28 4.46 -9.59
N THR A 47 -3.37 5.23 -9.60
CA THR A 47 -4.06 5.75 -10.80
C THR A 47 -3.12 6.39 -11.82
N LEU A 48 -1.95 6.88 -11.40
CA LEU A 48 -0.90 7.42 -12.26
C LEU A 48 -0.33 6.36 -13.22
N MET A 49 -0.12 5.12 -12.76
CA MET A 49 0.35 4.02 -13.61
C MET A 49 -0.71 3.57 -14.62
N GLN A 50 -1.97 3.50 -14.18
CA GLN A 50 -3.13 3.28 -15.07
C GLN A 50 -3.19 4.37 -16.13
N GLN A 51 -2.95 5.62 -15.76
CA GLN A 51 -3.01 6.77 -16.66
C GLN A 51 -1.83 6.80 -17.64
N ILE A 52 -0.62 6.43 -17.20
CA ILE A 52 0.53 6.26 -18.10
C ILE A 52 0.26 5.14 -19.10
N ILE A 53 -0.19 3.96 -18.65
CA ILE A 53 -0.53 2.83 -19.53
C ILE A 53 -1.66 3.21 -20.50
N SER A 54 -2.74 3.82 -20.03
CA SER A 54 -3.86 4.25 -20.89
C SER A 54 -3.44 5.30 -21.91
N GLN A 55 -2.57 6.25 -21.55
CA GLN A 55 -2.06 7.25 -22.50
C GLN A 55 -1.15 6.61 -23.55
N LEU A 56 -0.37 5.58 -23.19
CA LEU A 56 0.49 4.84 -24.13
C LEU A 56 -0.32 3.94 -25.08
N LEU A 57 -1.30 3.17 -24.56
CA LEU A 57 -2.12 2.24 -25.35
C LEU A 57 -3.12 2.95 -26.25
N PHE A 58 -3.71 4.05 -25.76
CA PHE A 58 -4.78 4.77 -26.48
C PHE A 58 -4.29 6.09 -27.06
N GLN A 59 -2.98 6.30 -27.15
CA GLN A 59 -2.34 7.47 -27.78
C GLN A 59 -2.96 8.83 -27.37
N GLY A 60 -3.34 8.95 -26.11
CA GLY A 60 -3.94 10.17 -25.55
C GLY A 60 -5.35 10.51 -26.02
N VAL A 61 -6.18 9.52 -26.42
CA VAL A 61 -7.61 9.73 -26.70
C VAL A 61 -8.31 10.38 -25.48
N PRO A 62 -8.98 11.53 -25.66
CA PRO A 62 -9.73 12.20 -24.60
C PRO A 62 -10.90 11.34 -24.09
N ASP A 63 -11.30 11.57 -22.85
CA ASP A 63 -12.51 10.99 -22.23
C ASP A 63 -12.53 9.45 -22.08
N LEU A 64 -11.37 8.80 -22.19
CA LEU A 64 -11.24 7.41 -21.77
C LEU A 64 -11.46 7.29 -20.26
N PRO A 65 -12.38 6.44 -19.77
CA PRO A 65 -12.64 6.27 -18.35
C PRO A 65 -11.53 5.40 -17.72
N VAL A 66 -10.32 5.96 -17.63
CA VAL A 66 -9.12 5.28 -17.10
C VAL A 66 -9.36 4.67 -15.72
N ALA A 67 -10.21 5.31 -14.91
CA ALA A 67 -10.60 4.84 -13.59
C ALA A 67 -11.45 3.56 -13.59
N GLU A 68 -12.05 3.20 -14.72
CA GLU A 68 -12.85 1.98 -14.91
C GLU A 68 -12.01 0.85 -15.54
N MET A 69 -10.79 1.15 -15.96
CA MET A 69 -9.85 0.15 -16.48
C MET A 69 -9.03 -0.43 -15.32
N SER A 70 -9.25 -1.71 -15.00
CA SER A 70 -8.41 -2.42 -14.04
C SER A 70 -7.03 -2.72 -14.68
N PRO A 71 -5.90 -2.30 -14.08
CA PRO A 71 -4.57 -2.68 -14.54
C PRO A 71 -4.19 -4.09 -14.06
N TRP A 72 -5.03 -4.71 -13.23
CA TRP A 72 -4.79 -6.03 -12.67
C TRP A 72 -5.25 -7.09 -13.67
N VAL A 73 -4.40 -7.36 -14.66
CA VAL A 73 -4.57 -8.54 -15.53
C VAL A 73 -4.51 -9.83 -14.70
N ASP A 74 -3.90 -9.78 -13.51
CA ASP A 74 -3.68 -10.90 -12.58
C ASP A 74 -4.81 -11.15 -11.57
N LEU A 75 -5.73 -10.20 -11.38
CA LEU A 75 -6.86 -10.42 -10.46
C LEU A 75 -8.01 -11.07 -11.22
N ARG A 76 -7.98 -12.39 -11.38
CA ARG A 76 -9.17 -13.13 -11.81
C ARG A 76 -10.04 -13.48 -10.61
N THR A 77 -11.24 -12.91 -10.58
CA THR A 77 -12.41 -13.63 -10.08
C THR A 77 -12.60 -14.92 -10.91
N PRO A 78 -12.99 -16.05 -10.29
CA PRO A 78 -13.16 -17.33 -10.98
C PRO A 78 -14.03 -17.22 -12.24
N ARG A 79 -13.73 -18.06 -13.25
CA ARG A 79 -14.43 -18.01 -14.55
C ARG A 79 -15.94 -18.21 -14.44
N GLU A 80 -16.42 -18.96 -13.45
CA GLU A 80 -17.85 -19.12 -13.14
C GLU A 80 -18.59 -17.81 -12.77
N TRP A 81 -17.88 -16.73 -12.42
CA TRP A 81 -18.49 -15.44 -12.07
C TRP A 81 -18.81 -14.54 -13.28
N ARG A 82 -18.49 -14.94 -14.53
CA ARG A 82 -18.90 -14.24 -15.76
C ARG A 82 -20.26 -14.69 -16.30
N GLY A 83 -21.21 -14.95 -15.42
CA GLY A 83 -22.54 -15.40 -15.81
C GLY A 83 -23.60 -14.60 -15.09
N HIS A 84 -23.90 -13.39 -15.58
CA HIS A 84 -25.24 -12.79 -15.66
C HIS A 84 -25.12 -11.37 -16.26
N GLY A 85 -25.30 -11.24 -17.59
CA GLY A 85 -25.58 -9.95 -18.24
C GLY A 85 -24.95 -9.71 -19.62
N GLY A 86 -25.53 -10.27 -20.69
CA GLY A 86 -25.76 -9.60 -21.99
C GLY A 86 -24.60 -9.36 -22.97
N HIS A 87 -24.62 -10.08 -24.10
CA HIS A 87 -23.88 -9.84 -25.35
C HIS A 87 -24.05 -8.43 -25.95
N LEU A 88 -22.96 -7.87 -26.50
CA LEU A 88 -22.84 -7.18 -27.81
C LEU A 88 -21.49 -6.40 -27.81
N GLY A 89 -20.60 -6.48 -28.79
CA GLY A 89 -20.64 -7.13 -30.08
C GLY A 89 -19.25 -7.23 -30.68
N ASP A 90 -19.00 -8.39 -31.25
CA ASP A 90 -17.93 -8.65 -32.20
C ASP A 90 -18.44 -8.16 -33.56
N ARG A 91 -17.98 -6.98 -34.02
CA ARG A 91 -18.09 -6.50 -35.41
C ARG A 91 -17.42 -5.13 -35.56
N ALA A 92 -16.29 -5.12 -36.26
CA ALA A 92 -15.86 -4.13 -37.26
C ALA A 92 -14.35 -3.85 -37.20
N ARG A 93 -13.57 -4.71 -37.86
CA ARG A 93 -12.33 -4.29 -38.53
C ARG A 93 -12.73 -3.59 -39.84
N HIS A 94 -11.90 -2.63 -40.25
CA HIS A 94 -11.91 -1.80 -41.49
C HIS A 94 -12.70 -0.48 -41.47
N ARG A 95 -11.99 0.66 -41.41
CA ARG A 95 -11.55 1.46 -42.58
C ARG A 95 -10.80 2.73 -42.15
N LEU A 96 -9.66 2.96 -42.82
CA LEU A 96 -8.91 4.22 -42.85
C LEU A 96 -9.70 5.32 -43.60
N GLY A 97 -9.59 6.58 -43.19
CA GLY A 97 -10.17 7.73 -43.90
C GLY A 97 -9.83 9.12 -43.34
N ARG A 98 -8.81 9.73 -43.93
CA ARG A 98 -8.24 11.10 -43.81
C ARG A 98 -9.21 12.28 -43.55
N GLY A 99 -8.75 13.22 -42.69
CA GLY A 99 -8.45 14.61 -43.09
C GLY A 99 -9.29 15.77 -42.52
N ARG A 100 -8.67 16.69 -41.76
CA ARG A 100 -8.40 18.12 -42.11
C ARG A 100 -7.95 18.95 -40.87
N ARG A 101 -7.10 19.94 -41.15
CA ARG A 101 -6.45 20.93 -40.26
C ARG A 101 -7.37 22.13 -39.96
N GLU A 102 -7.22 22.77 -38.80
CA GLU A 102 -6.69 24.16 -38.61
C GLU A 102 -6.82 24.64 -37.13
N VAL A 103 -5.96 25.58 -36.74
CA VAL A 103 -5.64 26.19 -35.42
C VAL A 103 -5.61 27.73 -35.66
N PRO A 104 -5.59 28.72 -34.71
CA PRO A 104 -5.63 28.79 -33.21
C PRO A 104 -6.60 29.87 -32.61
N ARG A 105 -6.67 30.01 -31.27
CA ARG A 105 -6.34 31.29 -30.55
C ARG A 105 -6.25 31.14 -29.02
N HIS A 106 -5.30 31.90 -28.47
CA HIS A 106 -4.93 32.09 -27.06
C HIS A 106 -5.98 32.87 -26.25
N GLU A 107 -6.10 32.58 -24.94
CA GLU A 107 -5.99 33.58 -23.86
C GLU A 107 -5.97 32.90 -22.47
N GLY A 108 -5.09 33.38 -21.58
CA GLY A 108 -4.74 32.72 -20.33
C GLY A 108 -5.71 32.93 -19.17
N ARG A 109 -5.61 32.05 -18.16
CA ARG A 109 -5.79 32.35 -16.73
C ARG A 109 -5.29 31.19 -15.88
N SER A 110 -4.26 31.49 -15.09
CA SER A 110 -3.80 30.71 -13.94
C SER A 110 -4.97 30.41 -12.99
N ARG A 111 -5.20 29.13 -12.68
CA ARG A 111 -6.02 28.68 -11.55
C ARG A 111 -5.38 27.46 -10.87
N ARG A 112 -5.16 27.61 -9.57
CA ARG A 112 -4.62 26.61 -8.63
C ARG A 112 -5.35 25.26 -8.76
N ARG A 113 -4.60 24.16 -8.77
CA ARG A 113 -5.14 22.79 -8.78
C ARG A 113 -5.53 22.36 -7.35
N PRO A 114 -6.78 21.94 -7.08
CA PRO A 114 -7.15 21.29 -5.82
C PRO A 114 -6.62 19.86 -5.76
N GLY A 115 -6.17 19.45 -4.58
CA GLY A 115 -5.42 18.22 -4.30
C GLY A 115 -6.17 16.90 -4.52
N MET A 116 -5.37 15.86 -4.77
CA MET A 116 -5.74 14.45 -4.83
C MET A 116 -6.09 13.93 -3.42
N ASP A 117 -7.29 13.41 -3.24
CA ASP A 117 -7.71 12.71 -2.03
C ASP A 117 -7.81 11.20 -2.33
N HIS A 118 -6.89 10.42 -1.77
CA HIS A 118 -6.71 8.99 -2.06
C HIS A 118 -6.97 8.13 -0.84
N ARG A 119 -8.20 7.66 -0.58
CA ARG A 119 -8.42 6.74 0.56
C ARG A 119 -9.54 5.73 0.26
N ARG A 120 -9.16 4.48 -0.02
CA ARG A 120 -10.06 3.32 0.06
C ARG A 120 -9.59 2.48 1.24
N THR A 121 -10.51 2.17 2.16
CA THR A 121 -10.23 1.30 3.31
C THR A 121 -10.76 -0.09 3.00
N GLU A 122 -9.84 -1.00 2.71
CA GLU A 122 -10.13 -2.44 2.70
C GLU A 122 -9.98 -2.95 4.13
N GLY A 123 -11.06 -3.47 4.69
CA GLY A 123 -11.09 -4.01 6.04
C GLY A 123 -11.01 -5.53 6.00
N VAL A 124 -10.02 -6.10 6.70
CA VAL A 124 -9.98 -7.53 7.03
C VAL A 124 -10.79 -7.73 8.31
N VAL A 125 -11.84 -8.55 8.26
CA VAL A 125 -12.73 -8.78 9.40
C VAL A 125 -12.52 -10.20 9.91
N HIS A 126 -12.22 -10.32 11.19
CA HIS A 126 -12.18 -11.61 11.87
C HIS A 126 -13.61 -11.96 12.27
N LEU A 127 -14.29 -12.73 11.43
CA LEU A 127 -15.59 -13.29 11.78
C LEU A 127 -15.40 -14.71 12.31
N ARG A 128 -16.16 -15.04 13.36
CA ARG A 128 -16.23 -16.42 13.87
C ARG A 128 -17.14 -17.18 12.91
N GLY A 129 -16.62 -18.26 12.33
CA GLY A 129 -17.30 -18.96 11.24
C GLY A 129 -18.71 -19.43 11.61
N PRO A 130 -19.71 -19.34 10.72
CA PRO A 130 -20.99 -20.02 10.88
C PRO A 130 -20.91 -21.48 10.39
N ARG A 131 -21.71 -22.37 10.98
CA ARG A 131 -21.88 -23.75 10.48
C ARG A 131 -22.96 -23.85 9.40
N LYS A 132 -22.78 -24.84 8.52
CA LYS A 132 -23.78 -25.43 7.59
C LYS A 132 -25.14 -25.57 8.27
N ARG A 133 -26.20 -24.99 7.69
CA ARG A 133 -27.58 -25.30 8.07
C ARG A 133 -28.04 -26.56 7.34
N ALA A 134 -28.09 -27.67 8.05
CA ALA A 134 -29.14 -28.67 7.85
C ALA A 134 -30.07 -28.57 9.07
N GLY A 135 -31.26 -27.98 8.88
CA GLY A 135 -32.42 -28.04 9.77
C GLY A 135 -32.26 -27.60 11.24
N GLY A 136 -33.03 -26.57 11.65
CA GLY A 136 -33.47 -26.41 13.04
C GLY A 136 -32.85 -25.27 13.84
N LEU A 137 -33.69 -24.62 14.65
CA LEU A 137 -33.43 -23.47 15.51
C LEU A 137 -32.46 -23.76 16.68
N ALA A 138 -31.55 -22.83 16.98
CA ALA A 138 -31.19 -22.33 18.33
C ALA A 138 -29.98 -21.35 18.29
N PRO A 139 -29.83 -20.42 19.27
CA PRO A 139 -28.81 -19.37 19.26
C PRO A 139 -27.43 -19.89 19.71
N ASP A 140 -26.42 -19.73 18.85
CA ASP A 140 -25.11 -20.36 19.03
C ASP A 140 -24.16 -19.51 19.91
N ARG A 141 -23.67 -20.09 21.02
CA ARG A 141 -22.73 -19.44 21.94
C ARG A 141 -21.32 -19.38 21.32
N PRO A 142 -20.56 -18.27 21.50
CA PRO A 142 -19.18 -18.21 21.03
C PRO A 142 -18.25 -19.09 21.86
N ARG A 143 -17.53 -20.03 21.23
CA ARG A 143 -16.39 -20.74 21.86
C ARG A 143 -15.27 -19.75 22.17
N ARG A 144 -15.29 -19.13 23.36
CA ARG A 144 -14.21 -18.24 23.85
C ARG A 144 -12.94 -19.01 24.23
N GLU A 145 -13.03 -20.32 24.42
CA GLU A 145 -11.96 -21.17 24.99
C GLU A 145 -10.80 -21.50 24.04
N GLN A 146 -10.94 -21.29 22.72
CA GLN A 146 -9.94 -21.76 21.73
C GLN A 146 -8.87 -20.71 21.36
N GLY A 147 -8.96 -19.49 21.91
CA GLY A 147 -7.99 -18.42 21.61
C GLY A 147 -7.84 -18.15 20.11
N THR A 148 -6.59 -18.07 19.63
CA THR A 148 -6.27 -17.80 18.22
C THR A 148 -6.65 -18.95 17.28
N LYS A 149 -6.79 -20.18 17.79
CA LYS A 149 -7.14 -21.39 17.00
C LYS A 149 -8.63 -21.46 16.62
N GLY A 150 -9.46 -20.58 17.18
CA GLY A 150 -10.88 -20.46 16.83
C GLY A 150 -11.19 -19.33 15.84
N LEU A 151 -10.16 -18.63 15.31
CA LEU A 151 -10.34 -17.50 14.40
C LEU A 151 -10.26 -17.97 12.95
N SER A 152 -11.19 -17.51 12.11
CA SER A 152 -11.18 -17.71 10.66
C SER A 152 -11.03 -16.34 9.97
N LEU A 153 -10.49 -16.35 8.76
CA LEU A 153 -10.23 -15.16 7.96
C LEU A 153 -11.21 -15.14 6.78
N PHE A 154 -11.94 -14.03 6.59
CA PHE A 154 -12.93 -13.90 5.53
C PHE A 154 -12.66 -12.69 4.64
N VAL A 155 -12.96 -12.83 3.35
CA VAL A 155 -13.08 -11.70 2.43
C VAL A 155 -14.50 -11.14 2.52
N VAL A 156 -14.64 -9.93 3.04
CA VAL A 156 -15.96 -9.31 3.24
C VAL A 156 -16.17 -8.20 2.21
N PRO A 157 -16.86 -8.46 1.09
CA PRO A 157 -17.15 -7.41 0.12
C PRO A 157 -18.12 -6.42 0.73
N LYS A 158 -17.90 -5.15 0.40
CA LYS A 158 -18.81 -4.05 0.71
C LYS A 158 -18.78 -3.05 -0.43
N GLU A 159 -19.81 -2.24 -0.52
CA GLU A 159 -19.78 -1.09 -1.41
C GLU A 159 -18.67 -0.12 -1.00
N SER A 160 -18.01 0.45 -2.01
CA SER A 160 -16.99 1.46 -1.79
C SER A 160 -17.66 2.77 -1.39
N SER A 161 -17.10 3.44 -0.39
CA SER A 161 -17.51 4.80 -0.03
C SER A 161 -16.29 5.72 -0.08
N ARG A 162 -16.51 6.99 -0.43
CA ARG A 162 -15.52 8.08 -0.33
C ARG A 162 -15.72 8.91 0.94
N GLU A 163 -16.79 8.64 1.68
CA GLU A 163 -17.21 9.42 2.83
C GLU A 163 -16.48 9.00 4.10
N HIS A 164 -16.28 9.94 5.03
CA HIS A 164 -15.74 9.66 6.37
C HIS A 164 -16.71 8.87 7.26
N ALA A 165 -17.95 8.69 6.83
CA ALA A 165 -18.91 7.78 7.45
C ALA A 165 -19.71 7.09 6.36
N PHE A 166 -19.96 5.79 6.53
CA PHE A 166 -20.79 5.05 5.59
C PHE A 166 -21.62 4.00 6.32
N GLU A 167 -22.71 3.63 5.68
CA GLU A 167 -23.57 2.53 6.09
C GLU A 167 -23.91 1.69 4.86
N CYS A 168 -23.77 0.38 4.99
CA CYS A 168 -24.20 -0.59 3.99
C CYS A 168 -25.23 -1.52 4.64
N THR A 169 -26.27 -1.86 3.88
CA THR A 169 -27.30 -2.82 4.32
C THR A 169 -27.45 -3.90 3.27
N GLN A 170 -27.37 -5.15 3.68
CA GLN A 170 -27.60 -6.30 2.81
C GLN A 170 -29.10 -6.52 2.61
N PRO A 171 -29.54 -7.10 1.47
CA PRO A 171 -30.93 -7.49 1.27
C PRO A 171 -31.47 -8.43 2.36
N THR A 172 -30.59 -9.21 2.99
CA THR A 172 -30.89 -10.11 4.11
C THR A 172 -31.04 -9.41 5.47
N GLY A 173 -30.91 -8.07 5.52
CA GLY A 173 -31.05 -7.26 6.72
C GLY A 173 -29.77 -7.05 7.55
N GLY A 174 -28.63 -7.60 7.11
CA GLY A 174 -27.33 -7.35 7.76
C GLY A 174 -26.84 -5.93 7.52
N ARG A 175 -26.19 -5.32 8.53
CA ARG A 175 -25.76 -3.91 8.50
C ARG A 175 -24.27 -3.78 8.80
N LEU A 176 -23.58 -2.93 8.04
CA LEU A 176 -22.18 -2.56 8.24
C LEU A 176 -22.08 -1.04 8.32
N VAL A 177 -21.61 -0.51 9.44
CA VAL A 177 -21.36 0.92 9.64
C VAL A 177 -19.86 1.15 9.77
N GLY A 178 -19.34 2.14 9.05
CA GLY A 178 -17.96 2.57 9.18
C GLY A 178 -17.86 4.06 9.49
N LYS A 179 -17.00 4.44 10.42
CA LYS A 179 -16.68 5.84 10.73
C LYS A 179 -15.18 6.04 10.79
N ALA A 180 -14.67 7.04 10.08
CA ALA A 180 -13.26 7.40 10.07
C ALA A 180 -12.84 7.93 11.44
N ASP A 181 -11.69 7.47 11.93
CA ASP A 181 -11.12 7.90 13.19
C ASP A 181 -10.35 9.21 13.02
N ALA A 182 -10.58 10.16 13.92
CA ALA A 182 -9.84 11.41 13.93
C ALA A 182 -8.40 11.15 14.42
N THR A 183 -7.44 11.29 13.51
CA THR A 183 -6.00 11.06 13.76
C THR A 183 -5.18 12.33 13.48
N PRO A 184 -4.11 12.58 14.26
CA PRO A 184 -3.34 13.82 14.12
C PRO A 184 -2.53 13.88 12.82
N GLY A 185 -2.12 12.73 12.26
CA GLY A 185 -1.36 12.62 11.01
C GLY A 185 -1.70 11.32 10.28
N TYR A 186 -0.89 10.97 9.27
CA TYR A 186 -1.15 9.87 8.35
C TYR A 186 -2.55 9.98 7.73
N ARG A 187 -2.90 11.24 7.40
CA ARG A 187 -4.06 11.58 6.59
C ARG A 187 -3.70 11.20 5.14
N GLY A 188 -4.49 11.29 4.10
CA GLY A 188 -4.25 10.50 2.88
C GLY A 188 -4.44 8.97 3.02
N MET A 189 -4.70 8.40 4.21
CA MET A 189 -5.48 7.16 4.41
C MET A 189 -6.28 7.30 5.71
N HIS A 190 -7.49 6.73 5.79
CA HIS A 190 -8.31 6.82 7.01
C HIS A 190 -8.38 5.45 7.66
N SER A 191 -8.08 5.42 8.95
CA SER A 191 -8.52 4.34 9.83
C SER A 191 -10.02 4.50 10.05
N TYR A 192 -10.74 3.38 10.06
CA TYR A 192 -12.17 3.37 10.35
C TYR A 192 -12.45 2.42 11.50
N THR A 193 -13.32 2.85 12.41
CA THR A 193 -14.07 1.93 13.26
C THR A 193 -15.18 1.30 12.42
N LEU A 194 -15.19 -0.03 12.33
CA LEU A 194 -16.20 -0.80 11.58
C LEU A 194 -17.07 -1.61 12.55
N ASN A 195 -18.39 -1.47 12.42
CA ASN A 195 -19.38 -2.20 13.20
C ASN A 195 -20.20 -3.10 12.27
N PHE A 196 -20.23 -4.40 12.55
CA PHE A 196 -21.01 -5.38 11.82
C PHE A 196 -22.17 -5.85 12.71
N GLU A 197 -23.39 -5.75 12.21
CA GLU A 197 -24.60 -6.19 12.88
C GLU A 197 -25.34 -7.16 11.95
N ASN A 198 -25.40 -8.44 12.33
CA ASN A 198 -26.02 -9.51 11.53
C ASN A 198 -25.54 -9.55 10.06
N TRP A 199 -24.31 -9.10 9.78
CA TRP A 199 -23.74 -9.10 8.44
C TRP A 199 -23.42 -10.53 7.99
N PHE A 200 -24.11 -11.00 6.96
CA PHE A 200 -23.91 -12.34 6.42
C PHE A 200 -22.69 -12.38 5.50
N VAL A 201 -21.85 -13.40 5.68
CA VAL A 201 -20.71 -13.68 4.79
C VAL A 201 -20.82 -15.13 4.31
N PRO A 202 -20.86 -15.35 2.99
CA PRO A 202 -20.87 -16.68 2.40
C PRO A 202 -19.65 -17.54 2.79
N ASN A 203 -19.80 -18.87 2.80
CA ASN A 203 -18.72 -19.79 3.19
C ASN A 203 -17.56 -19.83 2.17
N ASP A 204 -17.84 -19.59 0.90
CA ASP A 204 -16.85 -19.48 -0.17
C ASP A 204 -15.98 -18.21 -0.07
N HIS A 205 -16.27 -17.32 0.87
CA HIS A 205 -15.41 -16.18 1.21
C HIS A 205 -14.40 -16.50 2.32
N LEU A 206 -14.41 -17.73 2.86
CA LEU A 206 -13.42 -18.20 3.82
C LEU A 206 -12.06 -18.36 3.13
N VAL A 207 -11.06 -17.61 3.60
CA VAL A 207 -9.70 -17.70 3.07
C VAL A 207 -9.10 -19.06 3.46
N GLY A 208 -8.63 -19.81 2.47
CA GLY A 208 -8.11 -21.16 2.64
C GLY A 208 -9.17 -22.26 2.58
N GLU A 209 -10.39 -21.94 2.13
CA GLU A 209 -11.50 -22.89 1.98
C GLU A 209 -11.79 -23.62 3.30
N GLU A 210 -12.24 -24.88 3.25
CA GLU A 210 -12.50 -25.69 4.45
C GLU A 210 -11.26 -25.83 5.35
N ALA A 211 -10.05 -25.86 4.76
CA ALA A 211 -8.79 -25.90 5.50
C ALA A 211 -8.46 -24.59 6.23
N GLY A 212 -9.13 -23.48 5.87
CA GLY A 212 -8.98 -22.16 6.48
C GLY A 212 -9.72 -21.99 7.81
N GLU A 213 -10.62 -22.92 8.14
CA GLU A 213 -11.41 -22.86 9.37
C GLU A 213 -10.50 -22.94 10.61
N GLY A 214 -10.61 -21.94 11.51
CA GLY A 214 -9.76 -21.86 12.70
C GLY A 214 -8.29 -21.49 12.43
N ARG A 215 -7.93 -21.21 11.17
CA ARG A 215 -6.57 -20.86 10.74
C ARG A 215 -6.36 -19.37 10.49
N GLY A 216 -7.39 -18.54 10.66
CA GLY A 216 -7.39 -17.12 10.32
C GLY A 216 -6.28 -16.32 10.96
N PHE A 217 -5.95 -16.57 12.25
CA PHE A 217 -4.83 -15.91 12.89
C PHE A 217 -3.49 -16.21 12.20
N TYR A 218 -3.24 -17.47 11.86
CA TYR A 218 -1.99 -17.90 11.22
C TYR A 218 -1.89 -17.41 9.77
N LEU A 219 -3.01 -17.43 9.04
CA LEU A 219 -3.11 -16.86 7.69
C LEU A 219 -2.81 -15.36 7.72
N GLN A 220 -3.37 -14.64 8.70
CA GLN A 220 -3.07 -13.21 8.90
C GLN A 220 -1.60 -12.98 9.27
N MET A 221 -1.01 -13.82 10.13
CA MET A 221 0.41 -13.69 10.51
C MET A 221 1.36 -13.91 9.32
N ALA A 222 0.99 -14.75 8.35
CA ALA A 222 1.80 -14.96 7.15
C ALA A 222 2.00 -13.64 6.36
N GLY A 223 0.97 -12.79 6.29
CA GLY A 223 1.05 -11.50 5.59
C GLY A 223 1.81 -10.38 6.34
N PHE A 224 2.18 -10.56 7.61
CA PHE A 224 2.80 -9.48 8.40
C PHE A 224 4.23 -9.15 7.98
N ALA A 225 4.98 -10.09 7.40
CA ALA A 225 6.32 -9.79 6.89
C ALA A 225 6.26 -8.71 5.78
N ALA A 226 5.31 -8.83 4.85
CA ALA A 226 5.07 -7.82 3.81
C ALA A 226 4.62 -6.47 4.40
N GLY A 227 3.70 -6.46 5.38
CA GLY A 227 3.25 -5.23 6.05
C GLY A 227 4.37 -4.47 6.77
N ARG A 228 5.30 -5.22 7.39
CA ARG A 228 6.50 -4.65 8.04
C ARG A 228 7.46 -4.05 7.03
N LEU A 229 7.74 -4.74 5.93
CA LEU A 229 8.60 -4.22 4.85
C LEU A 229 8.04 -2.92 4.26
N GLN A 230 6.73 -2.89 4.00
CA GLN A 230 6.09 -1.70 3.44
C GLN A 230 6.11 -0.53 4.44
N THR A 231 6.02 -0.81 5.74
CA THR A 231 6.22 0.20 6.79
C THR A 231 7.66 0.70 6.83
N ALA A 232 8.66 -0.18 6.72
CA ALA A 232 10.07 0.20 6.66
C ALA A 232 10.36 1.12 5.46
N GLY A 233 9.78 0.79 4.30
CA GLY A 233 9.86 1.62 3.10
C GLY A 233 9.24 3.01 3.28
N ARG A 234 8.01 3.08 3.82
CA ARG A 234 7.34 4.37 4.14
C ARG A 234 8.16 5.21 5.11
N ALA A 235 8.65 4.60 6.18
CA ALA A 235 9.45 5.28 7.19
C ALA A 235 10.76 5.83 6.61
N THR A 236 11.46 5.02 5.79
CA THR A 236 12.67 5.45 5.08
C THR A 236 12.39 6.61 4.14
N GLY A 237 11.28 6.56 3.38
CA GLY A 237 10.86 7.65 2.50
C GLY A 237 10.55 8.94 3.26
N LEU A 238 9.86 8.84 4.40
CA LEU A 238 9.56 9.99 5.26
C LEU A 238 10.84 10.61 5.85
N ALA A 239 11.77 9.78 6.31
CA ALA A 239 13.08 10.25 6.79
C ALA A 239 13.85 10.99 5.69
N GLN A 240 13.88 10.43 4.47
CA GLN A 240 14.52 11.05 3.33
C GLN A 240 13.87 12.40 2.98
N ALA A 241 12.54 12.48 2.92
CA ALA A 241 11.82 13.71 2.63
C ALA A 241 12.08 14.79 3.68
N ALA A 242 12.13 14.42 4.97
CA ALA A 242 12.47 15.34 6.04
C ALA A 242 13.91 15.86 5.93
N LEU A 243 14.88 14.99 5.64
CA LEU A 243 16.27 15.37 5.41
C LEU A 243 16.41 16.36 4.25
N GLU A 244 15.79 16.07 3.11
CA GLU A 244 15.85 16.93 1.92
C GLU A 244 15.19 18.29 2.15
N GLU A 245 14.05 18.32 2.83
CA GLU A 245 13.38 19.57 3.17
C GLU A 245 14.23 20.42 4.12
N THR A 246 14.74 19.80 5.18
CA THR A 246 15.62 20.49 6.14
C THR A 246 16.90 20.99 5.47
N ALA A 247 17.52 20.20 4.59
CA ALA A 247 18.72 20.61 3.87
C ALA A 247 18.48 21.87 3.02
N LYS A 248 17.34 21.96 2.33
CA LYS A 248 16.95 23.16 1.58
C LYS A 248 16.77 24.35 2.51
N TYR A 249 15.97 24.18 3.58
CA TYR A 249 15.68 25.26 4.51
C TYR A 249 16.93 25.86 5.14
N VAL A 250 17.90 25.03 5.55
CA VAL A 250 19.10 25.54 6.24
C VAL A 250 20.06 26.29 5.34
N VAL A 251 20.03 26.04 4.02
CA VAL A 251 20.81 26.80 3.03
C VAL A 251 20.17 28.16 2.78
N ASP A 252 18.84 28.21 2.71
CA ASP A 252 18.11 29.46 2.43
C ASP A 252 17.99 30.37 3.67
N ARG A 253 17.86 29.77 4.85
CA ARG A 253 17.65 30.50 6.11
C ARG A 253 18.94 31.15 6.57
N LYS A 254 18.94 32.48 6.67
CA LYS A 254 20.04 33.26 7.26
C LYS A 254 19.77 33.64 8.70
N GLN A 255 20.77 33.48 9.57
CA GLN A 255 20.77 34.02 10.91
C GLN A 255 22.21 34.29 11.37
N PHE A 256 22.41 35.35 12.15
CA PHE A 256 23.75 35.84 12.49
C PHE A 256 24.60 36.08 11.23
N ASP A 257 24.02 36.80 10.27
CA ASP A 257 24.64 37.26 9.01
C ASP A 257 25.14 36.18 8.04
N GLN A 258 24.81 34.91 8.25
CA GLN A 258 25.16 33.81 7.34
C GLN A 258 24.04 32.78 7.23
N PRO A 259 24.01 31.95 6.16
CA PRO A 259 23.17 30.76 6.11
C PRO A 259 23.40 29.87 7.31
N ILE A 260 22.32 29.30 7.88
CA ILE A 260 22.46 28.44 9.05
C ILE A 260 23.15 27.10 8.70
N SER A 261 23.29 26.76 7.42
CA SER A 261 24.12 25.66 6.89
C SER A 261 25.62 25.81 7.20
N GLU A 262 26.10 27.04 7.46
CA GLU A 262 27.51 27.29 7.79
C GLU A 262 27.88 26.94 9.23
N PHE A 263 26.89 26.73 10.11
CA PHE A 263 27.15 26.29 11.49
C PHE A 263 27.48 24.80 11.55
N GLN A 264 28.57 24.46 12.25
CA GLN A 264 29.05 23.09 12.40
C GLN A 264 27.99 22.14 12.97
N LEU A 265 27.17 22.60 13.92
CA LEU A 265 26.09 21.79 14.49
C LEU A 265 25.02 21.44 13.44
N THR A 266 24.69 22.37 12.53
CA THR A 266 23.79 22.10 11.40
C THR A 266 24.35 21.02 10.50
N GLN A 267 25.62 21.14 10.11
CA GLN A 267 26.32 20.19 9.24
C GLN A 267 26.41 18.80 9.87
N TRP A 268 26.78 18.74 11.16
CA TRP A 268 26.81 17.50 11.94
C TRP A 268 25.43 16.84 12.01
N THR A 269 24.38 17.63 12.25
CA THR A 269 23.01 17.11 12.36
C THR A 269 22.52 16.55 11.04
N LEU A 270 22.73 17.27 9.92
CA LEU A 270 22.43 16.78 8.57
C LEU A 270 23.22 15.51 8.23
N GLY A 271 24.52 15.47 8.53
CA GLY A 271 25.34 14.27 8.32
C GLY A 271 24.84 13.06 9.10
N SER A 272 24.44 13.27 10.36
CA SER A 272 23.85 12.23 11.21
C SER A 272 22.51 11.72 10.69
N MET A 273 21.63 12.62 10.24
CA MET A 273 20.35 12.29 9.60
C MET A 273 20.57 11.48 8.30
N ALA A 274 21.52 11.91 7.47
CA ALA A 274 21.85 11.24 6.21
C ALA A 274 22.38 9.81 6.43
N ALA A 275 23.34 9.64 7.35
CA ALA A 275 23.91 8.33 7.67
C ALA A 275 22.85 7.36 8.22
N GLN A 276 21.99 7.83 9.14
CA GLN A 276 20.91 7.02 9.69
C GLN A 276 19.88 6.63 8.63
N THR A 277 19.50 7.56 7.76
CA THR A 277 18.56 7.29 6.65
C THR A 277 19.15 6.29 5.65
N ALA A 278 20.45 6.37 5.36
CA ALA A 278 21.14 5.39 4.53
C ALA A 278 21.13 3.99 5.17
N GLY A 279 21.38 3.89 6.48
CA GLY A 279 21.28 2.63 7.22
C GLY A 279 19.87 2.02 7.19
N ALA A 280 18.85 2.84 7.44
CA ALA A 280 17.44 2.43 7.34
C ALA A 280 17.08 1.91 5.93
N ARG A 281 17.58 2.59 4.88
CA ARG A 281 17.40 2.14 3.48
C ARG A 281 18.08 0.81 3.22
N ALA A 282 19.33 0.66 3.67
CA ALA A 282 20.12 -0.54 3.44
C ALA A 282 19.46 -1.78 4.08
N ILE A 283 19.04 -1.68 5.35
CA ILE A 283 18.35 -2.80 6.01
C ILE A 283 16.98 -3.09 5.38
N SER A 284 16.25 -2.06 4.93
CA SER A 284 14.95 -2.24 4.26
C SER A 284 15.10 -3.01 2.95
N TYR A 285 16.13 -2.70 2.15
CA TYR A 285 16.41 -3.46 0.92
C TYR A 285 16.98 -4.84 1.19
N ALA A 286 17.79 -5.03 2.25
CA ALA A 286 18.24 -6.35 2.65
C ALA A 286 17.06 -7.25 3.05
N ALA A 287 16.12 -6.71 3.82
CA ALA A 287 14.91 -7.40 4.23
C ALA A 287 14.00 -7.72 3.03
N ALA A 288 13.88 -6.81 2.06
CA ALA A 288 13.14 -7.06 0.83
C ALA A 288 13.76 -8.19 0.00
N ARG A 289 15.09 -8.22 -0.17
CA ARG A 289 15.79 -9.32 -0.86
C ARG A 289 15.59 -10.66 -0.15
N ALA A 290 15.73 -10.69 1.18
CA ALA A 290 15.48 -11.91 1.95
C ALA A 290 14.04 -12.40 1.80
N PHE A 291 13.07 -11.47 1.70
CA PHE A 291 11.67 -11.81 1.47
C PHE A 291 11.42 -12.35 0.07
N ASP A 292 12.10 -11.79 -0.94
CA ASP A 292 12.08 -12.31 -2.31
C ASP A 292 12.72 -13.70 -2.41
N GLU A 293 13.64 -14.06 -1.51
CA GLU A 293 14.24 -15.40 -1.42
C GLU A 293 13.31 -16.38 -0.68
N ASP A 294 12.90 -16.03 0.55
CA ASP A 294 11.98 -16.81 1.39
C ASP A 294 11.18 -15.88 2.30
N GLU A 295 9.89 -15.75 1.97
CA GLU A 295 8.93 -14.92 2.71
C GLU A 295 8.82 -15.30 4.19
N ARG A 296 8.89 -16.60 4.52
CA ARG A 296 8.78 -17.06 5.91
C ARG A 296 10.06 -16.78 6.68
N ALA A 297 11.21 -17.07 6.08
CA ALA A 297 12.51 -16.84 6.72
C ALA A 297 12.80 -15.34 6.92
N ALA A 298 12.25 -14.47 6.08
CA ALA A 298 12.46 -13.02 6.15
C ALA A 298 11.77 -12.33 7.34
N GLY A 299 10.85 -12.99 8.04
CA GLY A 299 10.03 -12.40 9.11
C GLY A 299 10.82 -11.61 10.18
N PRO A 300 11.91 -12.15 10.75
CA PRO A 300 12.75 -11.43 11.71
C PRO A 300 13.48 -10.23 11.11
N LEU A 301 14.07 -10.36 9.91
CA LEU A 301 14.79 -9.27 9.25
C LEU A 301 13.83 -8.14 8.82
N ALA A 302 12.62 -8.47 8.36
CA ALA A 302 11.56 -7.50 8.09
C ALA A 302 11.14 -6.73 9.36
N ALA A 303 11.10 -7.39 10.51
CA ALA A 303 10.81 -6.74 11.79
C ALA A 303 11.95 -5.79 12.22
N GLN A 304 13.22 -6.20 12.06
CA GLN A 304 14.38 -5.36 12.31
C GLN A 304 14.39 -4.12 11.39
N ALA A 305 14.14 -4.31 10.10
CA ALA A 305 14.07 -3.23 9.13
C ALA A 305 12.98 -2.20 9.49
N LYS A 306 11.77 -2.68 9.81
CA LYS A 306 10.67 -1.82 10.24
C LYS A 306 11.03 -1.04 11.50
N LEU A 307 11.60 -1.70 12.49
CA LEU A 307 11.98 -1.06 13.76
C LEU A 307 13.00 0.06 13.54
N LEU A 308 14.11 -0.25 12.86
CA LEU A 308 15.17 0.74 12.62
C LEU A 308 14.65 1.91 11.77
N ALA A 309 13.95 1.62 10.67
CA ALA A 309 13.44 2.66 9.79
C ALA A 309 12.43 3.58 10.49
N CYS A 310 11.53 3.04 11.32
CA CYS A 310 10.60 3.85 12.09
C CYS A 310 11.30 4.76 13.10
N ASP A 311 12.29 4.25 13.85
CA ASP A 311 13.06 5.05 14.81
C ASP A 311 13.83 6.17 14.10
N VAL A 312 14.46 5.86 12.95
CA VAL A 312 15.16 6.85 12.13
C VAL A 312 14.19 7.91 11.61
N ALA A 313 13.00 7.54 11.13
CA ALA A 313 12.00 8.50 10.66
C ALA A 313 11.53 9.45 11.77
N VAL A 314 11.20 8.92 12.94
CA VAL A 314 10.79 9.75 14.10
C VAL A 314 11.91 10.73 14.47
N LYS A 315 13.14 10.25 14.62
CA LYS A 315 14.26 11.11 15.00
C LYS A 315 14.58 12.16 13.92
N THR A 316 14.61 11.75 12.65
CA THR A 316 14.96 12.64 11.53
C THR A 316 13.93 13.74 11.35
N THR A 317 12.64 13.41 11.44
CA THR A 317 11.57 14.42 11.33
C THR A 317 11.61 15.42 12.50
N GLN A 318 11.83 14.95 13.74
CA GLN A 318 11.95 15.82 14.90
C GLN A 318 13.18 16.74 14.85
N GLN A 319 14.34 16.21 14.43
CA GLN A 319 15.53 17.03 14.22
C GLN A 319 15.30 18.07 13.13
N GLY A 320 14.69 17.64 12.01
CA GLY A 320 14.34 18.55 10.94
C GLY A 320 13.42 19.68 11.42
N GLN A 321 12.38 19.37 12.21
CA GLN A 321 11.49 20.37 12.81
C GLN A 321 12.25 21.34 13.70
N LEU A 322 13.14 20.84 14.57
CA LEU A 322 13.96 21.70 15.44
C LEU A 322 14.85 22.65 14.63
N MET A 323 15.47 22.17 13.55
CA MET A 323 16.33 22.98 12.66
C MET A 323 15.56 24.05 11.89
N HIS A 324 14.24 23.89 11.72
CA HIS A 324 13.38 24.96 11.19
C HIS A 324 13.04 26.04 12.23
N GLY A 325 13.31 25.80 13.52
CA GLY A 325 12.94 26.69 14.61
C GLY A 325 11.43 26.83 14.75
N GLY A 326 10.93 28.04 15.04
CA GLY A 326 9.48 28.29 15.15
C GLY A 326 8.69 27.91 13.89
N TRP A 327 9.28 28.05 12.71
CA TRP A 327 8.68 27.64 11.43
C TRP A 327 8.51 26.13 11.30
N GLY A 328 9.28 25.33 12.05
CA GLY A 328 9.12 23.88 12.09
C GLY A 328 7.81 23.42 12.73
N TYR A 329 7.17 24.29 13.52
CA TYR A 329 5.85 24.03 14.11
C TYR A 329 4.70 24.57 13.23
N ALA A 330 5.00 25.41 12.24
CA ALA A 330 4.00 25.98 11.35
C ALA A 330 3.61 24.99 10.24
N GLU A 331 2.34 25.01 9.83
CA GLU A 331 1.83 24.19 8.71
C GLU A 331 2.37 24.64 7.33
N GLU A 332 3.01 25.81 7.26
CA GLU A 332 3.61 26.34 6.04
C GLU A 332 4.76 25.46 5.52
N TYR A 333 5.53 24.83 6.42
CA TYR A 333 6.59 23.90 6.05
C TYR A 333 6.12 22.45 6.23
N PRO A 334 6.39 21.56 5.27
CA PRO A 334 5.91 20.18 5.34
C PRO A 334 6.53 19.39 6.50
N ILE A 335 7.61 19.88 7.11
CA ILE A 335 8.28 19.26 8.26
C ILE A 335 7.35 19.08 9.47
N SER A 336 6.43 20.03 9.71
CA SER A 336 5.45 19.93 10.80
C SER A 336 4.53 18.73 10.60
N ARG A 337 4.03 18.54 9.36
CA ARG A 337 3.26 17.36 8.96
C ARG A 337 4.09 16.07 9.09
N TYR A 338 5.34 16.07 8.63
CA TYR A 338 6.20 14.89 8.69
C TYR A 338 6.41 14.36 10.11
N VAL A 339 6.57 15.24 11.09
CA VAL A 339 6.67 14.85 12.51
C VAL A 339 5.41 14.12 12.96
N VAL A 340 4.24 14.66 12.64
CA VAL A 340 2.97 14.06 13.04
C VAL A 340 2.72 12.73 12.32
N ASP A 341 3.03 12.64 11.02
CA ASP A 341 2.95 11.42 10.23
C ASP A 341 3.88 10.31 10.79
N ALA A 342 5.05 10.68 11.31
CA ALA A 342 6.02 9.71 11.85
C ALA A 342 5.52 9.01 13.13
N THR A 343 4.62 9.64 13.89
CA THR A 343 4.19 9.14 15.22
C THR A 343 3.48 7.79 15.18
N VAL A 344 2.81 7.46 14.07
CA VAL A 344 2.07 6.19 13.94
C VAL A 344 2.98 5.01 13.57
N LEU A 345 4.14 5.29 12.98
CA LEU A 345 5.03 4.28 12.38
C LEU A 345 5.52 3.21 13.39
N PRO A 346 5.87 3.56 14.65
CA PRO A 346 6.24 2.58 15.67
C PRO A 346 5.07 1.77 16.22
N ILE A 347 3.82 2.17 15.95
CA ILE A 347 2.61 1.64 16.58
C ILE A 347 1.94 0.58 15.70
N PHE A 348 1.58 0.92 14.47
CA PHE A 348 0.86 0.00 13.58
C PHE A 348 1.79 -1.07 12.97
N GLU A 349 1.20 -2.08 12.31
CA GLU A 349 1.96 -3.20 11.71
C GLU A 349 2.89 -3.91 12.72
N GLY A 350 2.45 -3.94 13.99
CA GLY A 350 3.16 -4.49 15.14
C GLY A 350 3.87 -3.41 15.96
N VAL A 351 3.41 -3.18 17.19
CA VAL A 351 4.01 -2.18 18.09
C VAL A 351 5.45 -2.56 18.46
N LYS A 352 6.32 -1.55 18.56
CA LYS A 352 7.78 -1.72 18.76
C LYS A 352 8.18 -2.79 19.80
N PRO A 353 7.70 -2.78 21.06
CA PRO A 353 8.10 -3.77 22.06
C PRO A 353 7.68 -5.20 21.70
N ILE A 354 6.59 -5.37 20.94
CA ILE A 354 6.15 -6.69 20.49
C ILE A 354 7.07 -7.23 19.40
N LEU A 355 7.57 -6.37 18.50
CA LEU A 355 8.56 -6.79 17.50
C LEU A 355 9.87 -7.20 18.15
N GLU A 356 10.37 -6.40 19.09
CA GLU A 356 11.58 -6.69 19.86
C GLU A 356 11.44 -8.00 20.63
N LEU A 357 10.35 -8.16 21.40
CA LEU A 357 10.16 -9.30 22.30
C LEU A 357 9.73 -10.58 21.57
N LYS A 358 8.71 -10.50 20.70
CA LYS A 358 8.00 -11.69 20.18
C LYS A 358 8.48 -12.13 18.81
N VAL A 359 9.20 -11.28 18.07
CA VAL A 359 9.70 -11.60 16.74
C VAL A 359 11.22 -11.69 16.74
N ILE A 360 11.90 -10.57 17.04
CA ILE A 360 13.36 -10.48 16.92
C ILE A 360 14.04 -11.29 18.02
N GLY A 361 13.76 -10.99 19.29
CA GLY A 361 14.38 -11.69 20.42
C GLY A 361 14.08 -13.19 20.42
N ARG A 362 12.85 -13.58 20.09
CA ARG A 362 12.49 -15.00 19.94
C ARG A 362 13.24 -15.70 18.81
N ALA A 363 13.41 -15.05 17.66
CA ALA A 363 14.12 -15.64 16.53
C ALA A 363 15.61 -15.86 16.85
N ILE A 364 16.25 -14.91 17.54
CA ILE A 364 17.65 -15.03 17.96
C ILE A 364 17.85 -16.20 18.93
N LEU A 365 16.92 -16.41 19.88
CA LEU A 365 17.02 -17.48 20.87
C LEU A 365 16.61 -18.86 20.35
N ALA A 366 16.01 -18.93 19.16
CA ALA A 366 15.60 -20.18 18.53
C ALA A 366 16.60 -20.70 17.49
N ALA A 367 17.61 -19.89 17.15
CA ALA A 367 18.78 -20.26 16.36
C ALA A 367 19.84 -20.90 17.26
#